data_AF-A0A2N6P212-F1
#
_entry.id   AF-A0A2N6P212-F1
#
_cell.length_a   1.000
_cell.length_b   1.000
_cell.length_c   1.000
_cell.angle_alpha   90.00
_cell.angle_beta   90.00
_cell.angle_gamma   90.00
#
_symmetry.space_group_name_H-M   'P 1'
#
loop_
_entity.id
_entity.type
_entity.pdbx_description
1 polymer ?
#
loop_
_entity_poly.entity_id
_entity_poly.type
_entity_poly.pdbx_seq_one_letter_code
_entity_poly.pdbx_strand_id
1 'polypeptide(L)'
;MAAAKYLPRQNKEGGASSHPRLLVSSHLNRLALLLAVRAAILIAAFRVAELITIFKMPTSPDQAQDSTSPDQAQDAVVTATELLAYDDAQLALFLKSIKTDNGYDLSSVDGFMEFSKAQKDNFSDKVERALLRIEHQVDELHERLANLADQPHDSTTFEPRHLTTESPSPPPLGVPRKSFEDACYDGLIEAGCRPVCSIQERNHISAEPATRYRPVISWLTDDADTATGADEIRSVFSRQFRQWWFFRKSQWINRGIDESEEELSVHVESYRRRAVDSGNERLTREPDFDYVERAIWKDIPKARQLPDGQPFSAYRAAVEFRLKPYGFKRRLQLRKNPHQQDAWTNWLEYLSFEKWILEHEIDTADSLESEFLSSWRLLAARDMEILSRQHSNAMTGRPDRATKADQDANETAIHNFVQQTKRYKETRAAVFYQRHRVKWAVREARLLESEIAKQAKAAERSRLEKRSETRKRRHEQND
;
A
#
# COMPACT_ATOMS: atom_id res chain seq x y z
N MET A 1 34.92 -24.45 -57.22
CA MET A 1 36.16 -23.84 -56.68
C MET A 1 35.97 -23.59 -55.19
N ALA A 2 36.81 -24.26 -54.38
CA ALA A 2 37.07 -24.11 -52.95
C ALA A 2 35.89 -24.09 -51.93
N ALA A 3 35.54 -25.27 -51.43
CA ALA A 3 34.81 -25.48 -50.18
C ALA A 3 35.81 -25.81 -49.05
N ALA A 4 35.81 -25.04 -47.96
CA ALA A 4 36.65 -25.28 -46.79
C ALA A 4 35.86 -26.06 -45.71
N LYS A 5 36.33 -27.27 -45.42
CA LYS A 5 35.86 -28.17 -44.36
C LYS A 5 36.37 -27.70 -43.01
N TYR A 6 35.48 -27.53 -42.03
CA TYR A 6 35.82 -27.42 -40.62
C TYR A 6 35.60 -28.78 -39.94
N LEU A 7 36.66 -29.34 -39.37
CA LEU A 7 36.66 -30.52 -38.50
C LEU A 7 36.64 -30.05 -37.03
N PRO A 8 35.84 -30.66 -36.13
CA PRO A 8 36.01 -30.44 -34.70
C PRO A 8 37.01 -31.45 -34.11
N ARG A 9 37.92 -30.91 -33.32
CA ARG A 9 39.00 -31.61 -32.60
C ARG A 9 38.41 -32.30 -31.38
N GLN A 10 38.48 -33.63 -31.33
CA GLN A 10 38.23 -34.39 -30.11
C GLN A 10 39.41 -34.25 -29.15
N ASN A 11 39.15 -33.85 -27.90
CA ASN A 11 40.04 -34.11 -26.78
C ASN A 11 39.27 -34.95 -25.76
N LYS A 12 39.71 -36.20 -25.61
CA LYS A 12 39.46 -37.09 -24.47
C LYS A 12 40.68 -36.99 -23.55
N GLU A 13 40.43 -36.76 -22.27
CA GLU A 13 41.20 -37.17 -21.07
C GLU A 13 40.52 -36.39 -19.92
N GLY A 14 39.98 -36.97 -18.85
CA GLY A 14 40.45 -38.10 -18.05
C GLY A 14 40.80 -37.55 -16.67
N GLY A 15 39.84 -37.51 -15.74
CA GLY A 15 40.07 -36.97 -14.40
C GLY A 15 38.86 -37.07 -13.48
N ALA A 16 38.62 -38.27 -12.95
CA ALA A 16 37.64 -38.49 -11.89
C ALA A 16 38.17 -37.94 -10.56
N SER A 17 37.55 -36.86 -10.06
CA SER A 17 37.67 -36.40 -8.68
C SER A 17 36.27 -36.30 -8.08
N SER A 18 35.89 -37.32 -7.34
CA SER A 18 34.66 -37.39 -6.56
C SER A 18 34.76 -36.49 -5.33
N HIS A 19 34.18 -35.29 -5.41
CA HIS A 19 33.98 -34.38 -4.28
C HIS A 19 32.65 -34.65 -3.55
N PRO A 20 32.64 -34.99 -2.25
CA PRO A 20 31.40 -35.22 -1.49
C PRO A 20 30.77 -33.92 -0.91
N ARG A 21 31.25 -32.73 -1.29
CA ARG A 21 30.85 -31.47 -0.64
C ARG A 21 29.60 -30.78 -1.22
N LEU A 22 29.07 -31.23 -2.35
CA LEU A 22 27.88 -30.60 -2.98
C LEU A 22 26.54 -31.12 -2.44
N LEU A 23 26.50 -32.25 -1.73
CA LEU A 23 25.26 -32.81 -1.19
C LEU A 23 24.79 -32.15 0.12
N VAL A 24 25.70 -31.59 0.92
CA VAL A 24 25.36 -30.98 2.22
C VAL A 24 24.65 -29.62 2.06
N SER A 25 25.00 -28.85 1.02
CA SER A 25 24.35 -27.56 0.70
C SER A 25 22.89 -27.72 0.26
N SER A 26 22.60 -28.77 -0.51
CA SER A 26 21.24 -29.14 -0.93
C SER A 26 20.34 -29.45 0.27
N HIS A 27 20.84 -30.21 1.26
CA HIS A 27 20.07 -30.57 2.44
C HIS A 27 19.80 -29.39 3.36
N LEU A 28 20.76 -28.47 3.54
CA LEU A 28 20.56 -27.27 4.37
C LEU A 28 19.56 -26.28 3.74
N ASN A 29 19.62 -26.08 2.41
CA ASN A 29 18.64 -25.24 1.71
C ASN A 29 17.24 -25.85 1.74
N ARG A 30 17.13 -27.19 1.67
CA ARG A 30 15.85 -27.90 1.81
C ARG A 30 15.30 -27.84 3.23
N LEU A 31 16.16 -27.92 4.26
CA LEU A 31 15.75 -27.78 5.66
C LEU A 31 15.28 -26.35 5.97
N ALA A 32 15.97 -25.34 5.43
CA ALA A 32 15.59 -23.94 5.57
C ALA A 32 14.25 -23.64 4.87
N LEU A 33 14.01 -24.21 3.68
CA LEU A 33 12.72 -24.09 2.99
C LEU A 33 11.60 -24.80 3.77
N LEU A 34 11.86 -25.99 4.30
CA LEU A 34 10.90 -26.71 5.16
C LEU A 34 10.58 -25.93 6.43
N LEU A 35 11.57 -25.33 7.10
CA LEU A 35 11.36 -24.49 8.28
C LEU A 35 10.62 -23.19 7.94
N ALA A 36 10.93 -22.56 6.81
CA ALA A 36 10.22 -21.36 6.34
C ALA A 36 8.77 -21.68 5.95
N VAL A 37 8.52 -22.82 5.32
CA VAL A 37 7.17 -23.32 5.02
C VAL A 37 6.45 -23.68 6.31
N ARG A 38 7.10 -24.31 7.29
CA ARG A 38 6.50 -24.64 8.59
C ARG A 38 6.19 -23.38 9.41
N ALA A 39 7.06 -22.37 9.37
CA ALA A 39 6.83 -21.06 9.98
C ALA A 39 5.70 -20.30 9.27
N ALA A 40 5.65 -20.32 7.94
CA ALA A 40 4.56 -19.74 7.16
C ALA A 40 3.23 -20.48 7.38
N ILE A 41 3.26 -21.81 7.55
CA ILE A 41 2.12 -22.65 7.94
C ILE A 41 1.70 -22.32 9.36
N LEU A 42 2.63 -22.09 10.31
CA LEU A 42 2.29 -21.67 11.66
C LEU A 42 1.72 -20.25 11.70
N ILE A 43 2.25 -19.31 10.92
CA ILE A 43 1.73 -17.94 10.80
C ILE A 43 0.37 -17.92 10.11
N ALA A 44 0.19 -18.72 9.05
CA ALA A 44 -1.10 -18.89 8.38
C ALA A 44 -2.09 -19.66 9.26
N ALA A 45 -1.66 -20.67 10.01
CA ALA A 45 -2.46 -21.36 11.01
C ALA A 45 -2.80 -20.46 12.19
N PHE A 46 -1.95 -19.48 12.54
CA PHE A 46 -2.25 -18.46 13.55
C PHE A 46 -3.32 -17.48 13.04
N ARG A 47 -3.22 -17.05 11.78
CA ARG A 47 -4.23 -16.23 11.07
C ARG A 47 -5.53 -16.98 10.76
N VAL A 48 -5.48 -18.31 10.65
CA VAL A 48 -6.65 -19.17 10.39
C VAL A 48 -7.25 -19.71 11.69
N ALA A 49 -6.48 -19.93 12.76
CA ALA A 49 -7.00 -20.12 14.11
C ALA A 49 -7.71 -18.85 14.62
N GLU A 50 -7.30 -17.66 14.14
CA GLU A 50 -8.08 -16.42 14.25
C GLU A 50 -9.47 -16.48 13.58
N LEU A 51 -9.69 -17.38 12.60
CA LEU A 51 -10.94 -17.53 11.83
C LEU A 51 -11.75 -18.80 12.18
N ILE A 52 -11.14 -19.85 12.75
CA ILE A 52 -11.80 -21.15 13.01
C ILE A 52 -12.57 -21.17 14.35
N THR A 53 -12.25 -20.31 15.33
CA THR A 53 -13.01 -20.20 16.59
C THR A 53 -14.34 -19.44 16.45
N ILE A 54 -15.01 -19.57 15.30
CA ILE A 54 -16.30 -18.91 14.96
C ILE A 54 -17.51 -19.88 15.10
N PHE A 55 -17.33 -21.17 15.39
CA PHE A 55 -18.47 -22.08 15.63
C PHE A 55 -18.29 -23.02 16.83
N LYS A 56 -18.69 -22.54 18.02
CA LYS A 56 -19.33 -23.37 19.06
C LYS A 56 -20.11 -22.48 20.04
N MET A 57 -21.43 -22.66 20.10
CA MET A 57 -22.33 -22.06 21.08
C MET A 57 -22.30 -22.82 22.42
N PRO A 58 -22.75 -22.22 23.54
CA PRO A 58 -22.31 -22.58 24.88
C PRO A 58 -23.17 -23.67 25.55
N THR A 59 -22.53 -24.46 26.40
CA THR A 59 -23.20 -25.20 27.49
C THR A 59 -22.90 -24.50 28.81
N SER A 60 -23.93 -24.42 29.65
CA SER A 60 -24.06 -23.72 30.95
C SER A 60 -22.88 -23.91 31.93
N PRO A 61 -22.61 -22.94 32.82
CA PRO A 61 -21.59 -23.08 33.86
C PRO A 61 -22.18 -23.71 35.13
N ASP A 62 -21.41 -24.61 35.76
CA ASP A 62 -21.55 -24.83 37.19
C ASP A 62 -20.20 -25.24 37.81
N GLN A 63 -19.99 -24.69 39.01
CA GLN A 63 -19.02 -25.00 40.05
C GLN A 63 -17.62 -24.35 40.09
N ALA A 64 -17.48 -23.62 41.19
CA ALA A 64 -16.33 -23.00 41.82
C ALA A 64 -15.27 -23.99 42.33
N GLN A 65 -14.03 -23.51 42.52
CA GLN A 65 -13.38 -23.54 43.83
C GLN A 65 -12.10 -22.68 43.90
N ASP A 66 -12.03 -21.96 45.03
CA ASP A 66 -10.88 -21.26 45.62
C ASP A 66 -9.64 -22.14 45.81
N SER A 67 -8.44 -21.53 45.75
CA SER A 67 -7.48 -21.51 46.87
C SER A 67 -6.23 -20.70 46.51
N THR A 68 -5.99 -19.64 47.27
CA THR A 68 -4.78 -18.81 47.27
C THR A 68 -3.80 -19.29 48.36
N SER A 69 -2.49 -19.35 48.05
CA SER A 69 -1.48 -18.93 49.03
C SER A 69 -0.14 -18.55 48.35
N PRO A 70 0.57 -17.53 48.85
CA PRO A 70 1.65 -16.85 48.14
C PRO A 70 3.03 -17.22 48.71
N ASP A 71 4.04 -17.40 47.84
CA ASP A 71 5.38 -16.78 47.96
C ASP A 71 6.30 -17.33 46.87
N GLN A 72 6.25 -16.74 45.67
CA GLN A 72 7.36 -16.66 44.73
C GLN A 72 7.16 -15.38 43.93
N ALA A 73 8.20 -14.56 43.75
CA ALA A 73 8.19 -13.43 42.84
C ALA A 73 8.03 -13.95 41.40
N GLN A 74 6.78 -14.19 41.02
CA GLN A 74 6.38 -14.49 39.66
C GLN A 74 6.54 -13.21 38.85
N ASP A 75 7.28 -13.30 37.74
CA ASP A 75 7.03 -12.40 36.62
C ASP A 75 5.53 -12.51 36.34
N ALA A 76 4.79 -11.46 36.69
CA ALA A 76 3.33 -11.46 36.57
C ALA A 76 3.01 -11.66 35.08
N VAL A 77 2.54 -12.86 34.75
CA VAL A 77 2.16 -13.22 33.39
C VAL A 77 0.97 -12.32 33.03
N VAL A 78 1.20 -11.38 32.12
CA VAL A 78 0.16 -10.45 31.67
C VAL A 78 -0.92 -11.25 30.96
N THR A 79 -2.14 -11.18 31.49
CA THR A 79 -3.28 -11.86 30.90
C THR A 79 -3.91 -11.02 29.79
N ALA A 80 -4.63 -11.67 28.91
CA ALA A 80 -5.29 -10.99 27.79
C ALA A 80 -6.42 -10.05 28.25
N THR A 81 -7.08 -10.39 29.36
CA THR A 81 -8.07 -9.50 29.99
C THR A 81 -7.42 -8.20 30.48
N GLU A 82 -6.21 -8.29 31.05
CA GLU A 82 -5.44 -7.11 31.47
C GLU A 82 -5.02 -6.27 30.26
N LEU A 83 -4.59 -6.87 29.15
CA LEU A 83 -4.29 -6.12 27.91
C LEU A 83 -5.49 -5.36 27.36
N LEU A 84 -6.69 -5.94 27.45
CA LEU A 84 -7.91 -5.24 27.06
C LEU A 84 -8.29 -4.13 28.04
N ALA A 85 -7.88 -4.23 29.31
CA ALA A 85 -8.09 -3.21 30.31
C ALA A 85 -7.06 -2.06 30.21
N TYR A 86 -5.86 -2.31 29.67
CA TYR A 86 -4.80 -1.30 29.54
C TYR A 86 -5.29 -0.06 28.83
N ASP A 87 -4.99 1.11 29.36
CA ASP A 87 -5.15 2.33 28.56
C ASP A 87 -4.09 2.38 27.42
N ASP A 88 -4.25 3.33 26.51
CA ASP A 88 -3.34 3.46 25.36
C ASP A 88 -1.87 3.68 25.78
N ALA A 89 -1.58 4.23 26.98
CA ALA A 89 -0.22 4.46 27.46
C ALA A 89 0.39 3.20 28.09
N GLN A 90 -0.38 2.46 28.89
CA GLN A 90 0.03 1.16 29.43
C GLN A 90 0.27 0.15 28.31
N LEU A 91 -0.60 0.13 27.30
CA LEU A 91 -0.45 -0.73 26.13
C LEU A 91 0.78 -0.35 25.30
N ALA A 92 1.08 0.94 25.17
CA ALA A 92 2.29 1.40 24.51
C ALA A 92 3.58 0.93 25.22
N LEU A 93 3.62 1.02 26.54
CA LEU A 93 4.75 0.54 27.34
C LEU A 93 4.92 -0.97 27.25
N PHE A 94 3.81 -1.72 27.31
CA PHE A 94 3.82 -3.16 27.15
C PHE A 94 4.31 -3.59 25.76
N LEU A 95 3.80 -2.98 24.69
CA LEU A 95 4.28 -3.24 23.33
C LEU A 95 5.78 -2.96 23.19
N LYS A 96 6.28 -1.93 23.87
CA LYS A 96 7.72 -1.62 23.90
C LYS A 96 8.53 -2.73 24.60
N SER A 97 8.00 -3.35 25.66
CA SER A 97 8.71 -4.42 26.39
C SER A 97 8.74 -5.75 25.66
N ILE A 98 7.75 -6.02 24.78
CA ILE A 98 7.69 -7.27 23.98
C ILE A 98 8.19 -7.10 22.55
N LYS A 99 8.82 -5.95 22.24
CA LYS A 99 9.38 -5.68 20.92
C LYS A 99 10.64 -6.51 20.71
N THR A 100 10.66 -7.26 19.62
CA THR A 100 11.80 -8.03 19.13
C THR A 100 12.28 -7.46 17.79
N ASP A 101 13.42 -7.91 17.30
CA ASP A 101 13.94 -7.52 15.97
C ASP A 101 12.97 -7.88 14.83
N ASN A 102 12.06 -8.83 15.06
CA ASN A 102 11.10 -9.32 14.08
C ASN A 102 9.65 -8.87 14.33
N GLY A 103 9.40 -7.95 15.27
CA GLY A 103 8.06 -7.43 15.55
C GLY A 103 7.69 -7.45 17.03
N TYR A 104 6.46 -7.81 17.36
CA TYR A 104 5.97 -7.91 18.74
C TYR A 104 5.64 -9.36 19.06
N ASP A 105 6.20 -9.89 20.15
CA ASP A 105 5.95 -11.27 20.59
C ASP A 105 4.86 -11.31 21.66
N LEU A 106 3.66 -11.75 21.29
CA LEU A 106 2.52 -11.90 22.19
C LEU A 106 2.38 -13.33 22.74
N SER A 107 3.35 -14.22 22.48
CA SER A 107 3.27 -15.63 22.91
C SER A 107 3.31 -15.81 24.43
N SER A 108 3.78 -14.80 25.16
CA SER A 108 3.83 -14.76 26.63
C SER A 108 2.52 -14.31 27.29
N VAL A 109 1.53 -13.88 26.52
CA VAL A 109 0.25 -13.37 27.04
C VAL A 109 -0.74 -14.52 27.21
N ASP A 110 -1.06 -14.84 28.46
CA ASP A 110 -2.03 -15.88 28.76
C ASP A 110 -3.46 -15.45 28.36
N GLY A 111 -4.20 -16.33 27.69
CA GLY A 111 -5.57 -16.04 27.27
C GLY A 111 -5.72 -15.20 25.98
N PHE A 112 -4.62 -14.88 25.26
CA PHE A 112 -4.70 -13.99 24.09
C PHE A 112 -5.43 -14.62 22.91
N MET A 113 -5.30 -15.94 22.75
CA MET A 113 -5.93 -16.67 21.65
C MET A 113 -7.44 -16.81 21.84
N GLU A 114 -7.91 -16.64 23.08
CA GLU A 114 -9.27 -16.77 23.56
C GLU A 114 -10.13 -15.50 23.36
N PHE A 115 -9.55 -14.40 22.85
CA PHE A 115 -10.33 -13.20 22.53
C PHE A 115 -11.49 -13.49 21.56
N SER A 116 -12.67 -12.99 21.90
CA SER A 116 -13.79 -12.87 20.95
C SER A 116 -13.43 -11.92 19.80
N LYS A 117 -14.16 -12.00 18.68
CA LYS A 117 -13.96 -11.11 17.52
C LYS A 117 -14.01 -9.63 17.92
N ALA A 118 -15.02 -9.23 18.70
CA ALA A 118 -15.16 -7.85 19.17
C ALA A 118 -13.98 -7.41 20.05
N GLN A 119 -13.42 -8.32 20.85
CA GLN A 119 -12.22 -8.04 21.65
C GLN A 119 -10.97 -7.90 20.78
N LYS A 120 -10.81 -8.73 19.74
CA LYS A 120 -9.71 -8.62 18.78
C LYS A 120 -9.76 -7.31 17.98
N ASP A 121 -10.94 -6.94 17.48
CA ASP A 121 -11.15 -5.68 16.76
C ASP A 121 -10.83 -4.48 17.69
N ASN A 122 -11.36 -4.49 18.92
CA ASN A 122 -11.06 -3.46 19.93
C ASN A 122 -9.56 -3.41 20.29
N PHE A 123 -8.91 -4.56 20.48
CA PHE A 123 -7.48 -4.62 20.76
C PHE A 123 -6.67 -4.07 19.58
N SER A 124 -7.01 -4.42 18.33
CA SER A 124 -6.33 -3.88 17.14
C SER A 124 -6.44 -2.36 17.07
N ASP A 125 -7.62 -1.80 17.34
CA ASP A 125 -7.83 -0.35 17.35
C ASP A 125 -7.03 0.33 18.47
N LYS A 126 -6.93 -0.32 19.65
CA LYS A 126 -6.12 0.17 20.78
C LYS A 126 -4.63 0.11 20.47
N VAL A 127 -4.14 -0.96 19.84
CA VAL A 127 -2.75 -1.10 19.41
C VAL A 127 -2.40 -0.02 18.38
N GLU A 128 -3.25 0.24 17.39
CA GLU A 128 -3.01 1.33 16.41
C GLU A 128 -2.90 2.69 17.12
N ARG A 129 -3.79 2.98 18.08
CA ARG A 129 -3.73 4.22 18.89
C ARG A 129 -2.50 4.29 19.80
N ALA A 130 -2.13 3.19 20.45
CA ALA A 130 -0.96 3.10 21.32
C ALA A 130 0.35 3.24 20.53
N LEU A 131 0.46 2.62 19.36
CA LEU A 131 1.62 2.75 18.47
C LEU A 131 1.80 4.19 17.97
N LEU A 132 0.70 4.89 17.66
CA LEU A 132 0.74 6.32 17.35
C LEU A 132 1.30 7.15 18.51
N ARG A 133 1.06 6.76 19.77
CA ARG A 133 1.66 7.42 20.95
C ARG A 133 3.13 7.10 21.14
N ILE A 134 3.58 5.88 20.86
CA ILE A 134 5.01 5.53 20.87
C ILE A 134 5.76 6.36 19.82
N GLU A 135 5.19 6.48 18.61
CA GLU A 135 5.73 7.36 17.56
C GLU A 135 5.58 8.85 17.87
N HIS A 136 4.62 9.22 18.72
CA HIS A 136 4.41 10.59 19.20
C HIS A 136 5.14 10.90 20.51
N GLN A 137 6.12 10.09 20.95
CA GLN A 137 7.23 10.57 21.79
C GLN A 137 8.16 11.48 20.96
N VAL A 138 7.52 12.41 20.26
CA VAL A 138 8.04 13.53 19.48
C VAL A 138 8.78 14.49 20.40
N ASP A 139 8.65 14.40 21.72
CA ASP A 139 9.44 15.20 22.67
C ASP A 139 10.95 14.87 22.58
N GLU A 140 11.32 13.60 22.42
CA GLU A 140 12.73 13.19 22.21
C GLU A 140 13.23 13.60 20.81
N LEU A 141 12.33 13.61 19.82
CA LEU A 141 12.59 14.12 18.47
C LEU A 141 12.65 15.66 18.43
N HIS A 142 11.83 16.35 19.22
CA HIS A 142 11.80 17.81 19.38
C HIS A 142 13.02 18.27 20.14
N GLU A 143 13.47 17.52 21.16
CA GLU A 143 14.71 17.79 21.86
C GLU A 143 15.92 17.58 20.93
N ARG A 144 15.93 16.52 20.11
CA ARG A 144 16.94 16.33 19.05
C ARG A 144 16.89 17.39 17.94
N LEU A 145 15.70 17.82 17.52
CA LEU A 145 15.53 18.87 16.51
C LEU A 145 15.87 20.26 17.06
N ALA A 146 15.58 20.54 18.33
CA ALA A 146 16.00 21.76 19.01
C ALA A 146 17.53 21.80 19.13
N ASN A 147 18.16 20.68 19.50
CA ASN A 147 19.62 20.53 19.51
C ASN A 147 20.28 20.66 18.12
N LEU A 148 19.55 20.36 17.04
CA LEU A 148 20.00 20.58 15.66
C LEU A 148 19.76 22.03 15.18
N ALA A 149 18.70 22.68 15.66
CA ALA A 149 18.37 24.07 15.32
C ALA A 149 19.33 25.08 15.98
N ASP A 150 19.92 24.72 17.13
CA ASP A 150 20.97 25.52 17.79
C ASP A 150 22.35 25.40 17.12
N GLN A 151 22.51 24.55 16.09
CA GLN A 151 23.73 24.55 15.27
C GLN A 151 23.66 25.66 14.21
N PRO A 152 24.62 26.61 14.20
CA PRO A 152 24.63 27.69 13.22
C PRO A 152 24.98 27.13 11.84
N HIS A 153 23.96 26.99 10.99
CA HIS A 153 24.14 26.76 9.57
C HIS A 153 23.82 28.03 8.78
N ASP A 154 24.81 28.45 7.98
CA ASP A 154 24.74 29.60 7.09
C ASP A 154 23.55 29.49 6.13
N SER A 155 22.83 30.61 6.06
CA SER A 155 21.60 30.81 5.32
C SER A 155 21.75 30.56 3.82
N THR A 156 20.78 29.84 3.24
CA THR A 156 20.41 30.04 1.84
C THR A 156 18.92 30.35 1.73
N THR A 157 18.66 31.59 1.34
CA THR A 157 17.36 32.23 1.18
C THR A 157 16.62 31.65 -0.03
N PHE A 158 15.44 31.10 0.16
CA PHE A 158 14.54 30.71 -0.93
C PHE A 158 13.62 31.88 -1.30
N GLU A 159 13.76 32.35 -2.53
CA GLU A 159 12.92 33.38 -3.16
C GLU A 159 11.64 32.77 -3.80
N PRO A 160 10.48 33.46 -3.80
CA PRO A 160 9.24 32.96 -4.40
C PRO A 160 9.24 33.13 -5.93
N ARG A 161 9.06 32.03 -6.67
CA ARG A 161 9.04 32.04 -8.15
C ARG A 161 7.69 32.53 -8.69
N HIS A 162 7.71 33.66 -9.40
CA HIS A 162 6.60 34.16 -10.22
C HIS A 162 6.37 33.28 -11.47
N LEU A 163 5.10 32.98 -11.75
CA LEU A 163 4.65 32.32 -12.98
C LEU A 163 4.54 33.35 -14.10
N THR A 164 5.39 33.24 -15.14
CA THR A 164 5.23 33.97 -16.40
C THR A 164 4.88 32.98 -17.51
N THR A 165 3.76 33.22 -18.17
CA THR A 165 3.34 32.49 -19.38
C THR A 165 4.07 33.09 -20.57
N GLU A 166 5.10 32.40 -21.07
CA GLU A 166 5.72 32.73 -22.36
C GLU A 166 5.58 31.58 -23.37
N SER A 167 5.38 31.98 -24.62
CA SER A 167 5.14 31.16 -25.80
C SER A 167 6.37 30.29 -26.15
N PRO A 168 6.23 29.07 -26.71
CA PRO A 168 7.33 28.13 -26.82
C PRO A 168 8.29 28.50 -27.96
N SER A 169 9.47 28.97 -27.60
CA SER A 169 10.68 28.90 -28.43
C SER A 169 11.27 27.48 -28.33
N PRO A 170 11.86 26.91 -29.39
CA PRO A 170 12.41 25.56 -29.36
C PRO A 170 13.50 25.43 -28.28
N PRO A 171 13.53 24.30 -27.54
CA PRO A 171 14.42 24.17 -26.38
C PRO A 171 15.88 24.19 -26.83
N PRO A 172 16.78 24.87 -26.08
CA PRO A 172 18.19 24.86 -26.37
C PRO A 172 18.74 23.43 -26.30
N LEU A 173 19.63 23.10 -27.24
CA LEU A 173 20.39 21.83 -27.28
C LEU A 173 21.24 21.71 -26.00
N GLY A 174 20.69 21.09 -24.96
CA GLY A 174 21.38 20.91 -23.68
C GLY A 174 20.50 20.74 -22.44
N VAL A 175 19.16 20.78 -22.54
CA VAL A 175 18.30 20.52 -21.38
C VAL A 175 18.52 19.08 -20.88
N PRO A 176 18.90 18.88 -19.60
CA PRO A 176 19.06 17.55 -19.03
C PRO A 176 17.76 16.76 -19.18
N ARG A 177 17.84 15.57 -19.78
CA ARG A 177 16.69 14.68 -19.92
C ARG A 177 16.21 14.27 -18.52
N LYS A 178 14.92 14.46 -18.27
CA LYS A 178 14.30 14.00 -17.02
C LYS A 178 14.23 12.47 -17.05
N SER A 179 14.29 11.85 -15.87
CA SER A 179 13.93 10.43 -15.81
C SER A 179 12.44 10.27 -16.16
N PHE A 180 12.05 9.09 -16.65
CA PHE A 180 10.63 8.80 -16.93
C PHE A 180 9.73 9.06 -15.72
N GLU A 181 10.25 8.78 -14.53
CA GLU A 181 9.53 8.93 -13.28
C GLU A 181 9.39 10.42 -12.87
N ASP A 182 10.43 11.24 -13.07
CA ASP A 182 10.33 12.69 -12.85
C ASP A 182 9.33 13.33 -13.82
N ALA A 183 9.26 12.84 -15.06
CA ALA A 183 8.26 13.29 -16.02
C ALA A 183 6.83 12.87 -15.59
N CYS A 184 6.66 11.73 -14.91
CA CYS A 184 5.39 11.36 -14.30
C CYS A 184 5.03 12.25 -13.10
N TYR A 185 6.03 12.62 -12.28
CA TYR A 185 5.85 13.57 -11.17
C TYR A 185 5.33 14.92 -11.66
N ASP A 186 5.95 15.48 -12.69
CA ASP A 186 5.53 16.75 -13.27
C ASP A 186 4.14 16.62 -13.90
N GLY A 187 3.89 15.53 -14.65
CA GLY A 187 2.57 15.26 -15.23
C GLY A 187 1.45 15.14 -14.18
N LEU A 188 1.73 14.59 -13.00
CA LEU A 188 0.78 14.57 -11.88
C LEU A 188 0.41 15.98 -11.44
N ILE A 189 1.40 16.85 -11.24
CA ILE A 189 1.19 18.24 -10.81
C ILE A 189 0.39 19.00 -11.86
N GLU A 190 0.76 18.88 -13.14
CA GLU A 190 0.07 19.53 -14.25
C GLU A 190 -1.38 19.07 -14.38
N ALA A 191 -1.65 17.78 -14.13
CA ALA A 191 -3.01 17.23 -14.13
C ALA A 191 -3.82 17.58 -12.87
N GLY A 192 -3.26 18.41 -11.96
CA GLY A 192 -3.91 18.83 -10.72
C GLY A 192 -3.92 17.76 -9.63
N CYS A 193 -3.12 16.71 -9.76
CA CYS A 193 -2.90 15.70 -8.73
C CYS A 193 -1.77 16.15 -7.77
N ARG A 194 -1.69 15.51 -6.60
CA ARG A 194 -0.62 15.70 -5.64
C ARG A 194 0.28 14.46 -5.62
N PRO A 195 1.56 14.59 -5.97
CA PRO A 195 2.52 13.50 -5.82
C PRO A 195 2.56 13.01 -4.37
N VAL A 196 2.72 11.70 -4.17
CA VAL A 196 2.71 11.12 -2.81
C VAL A 196 3.89 11.58 -1.93
N CYS A 197 5.01 11.93 -2.55
CA CYS A 197 6.22 12.48 -1.95
C CYS A 197 6.98 13.30 -3.00
N SER A 198 8.00 14.05 -2.59
CA SER A 198 8.92 14.73 -3.49
C SER A 198 9.87 13.76 -4.20
N ILE A 199 10.48 14.21 -5.31
CA ILE A 199 11.50 13.43 -6.03
C ILE A 199 12.70 13.10 -5.12
N GLN A 200 13.11 14.06 -4.28
CA GLN A 200 14.21 13.89 -3.34
C GLN A 200 13.89 12.84 -2.28
N GLU A 201 12.69 12.88 -1.69
CA GLU A 201 12.23 11.85 -0.74
C GLU A 201 12.20 10.48 -1.39
N ARG A 202 11.65 10.35 -2.61
CA ARG A 202 11.65 9.08 -3.35
C ARG A 202 13.08 8.53 -3.56
N ASN A 203 14.01 9.39 -3.98
CA ASN A 203 15.40 9.01 -4.20
C ASN A 203 16.06 8.53 -2.90
N HIS A 204 15.79 9.22 -1.78
CA HIS A 204 16.27 8.82 -0.47
C HIS A 204 15.70 7.45 -0.04
N ILE A 205 14.38 7.24 -0.19
CA ILE A 205 13.71 5.96 0.11
C ILE A 205 14.28 4.82 -0.76
N SER A 206 14.58 5.10 -2.03
CA SER A 206 15.17 4.11 -2.94
C SER A 206 16.62 3.76 -2.58
N ALA A 207 17.37 4.66 -1.94
CA ALA A 207 18.75 4.43 -1.53
C ALA A 207 18.82 3.62 -0.22
N GLU A 208 17.85 3.79 0.68
CA GLU A 208 17.78 3.10 1.97
C GLU A 208 16.40 2.44 2.18
N PRO A 209 16.09 1.31 1.48
CA PRO A 209 14.77 0.68 1.52
C PRO A 209 14.44 -0.05 2.84
N ALA A 210 15.41 -0.18 3.74
CA ALA A 210 15.40 -1.08 4.90
C ALA A 210 14.24 -0.83 5.89
N THR A 211 13.64 0.36 5.84
CA THR A 211 12.34 0.65 6.46
C THR A 211 11.35 1.00 5.36
N ARG A 212 10.37 0.11 5.09
CA ARG A 212 9.28 0.40 4.14
C ARG A 212 8.65 1.76 4.49
N TYR A 213 8.97 2.79 3.71
CA TYR A 213 8.66 4.17 4.08
C TYR A 213 7.16 4.41 3.92
N ARG A 214 6.50 4.81 5.01
CA ARG A 214 5.03 4.98 5.10
C ARG A 214 4.42 5.88 4.02
N PRO A 215 5.07 6.98 3.59
CA PRO A 215 4.55 7.80 2.50
C PRO A 215 4.26 7.05 1.21
N VAL A 216 5.16 6.18 0.74
CA VAL A 216 5.01 5.53 -0.59
C VAL A 216 4.24 4.23 -0.53
N ILE A 217 3.97 3.68 0.67
CA ILE A 217 3.32 2.38 0.85
C ILE A 217 2.00 2.27 0.09
N SER A 218 1.26 3.37 -0.08
CA SER A 218 0.00 3.41 -0.81
C SER A 218 0.13 3.02 -2.29
N TRP A 219 1.34 3.11 -2.85
CA TRP A 219 1.61 2.91 -4.27
C TRP A 219 2.49 1.70 -4.58
N LEU A 220 2.85 0.94 -3.54
CA LEU A 220 3.56 -0.34 -3.68
C LEU A 220 2.60 -1.46 -4.09
N THR A 221 3.15 -2.57 -4.56
CA THR A 221 2.40 -3.79 -4.88
C THR A 221 2.99 -4.99 -4.14
N ASP A 222 2.30 -6.12 -4.20
CA ASP A 222 2.82 -7.39 -3.67
C ASP A 222 3.40 -8.25 -4.80
N ASP A 223 3.80 -7.61 -5.90
CA ASP A 223 4.35 -8.34 -7.04
C ASP A 223 5.68 -8.96 -6.62
N ALA A 224 5.70 -10.29 -6.63
CA ALA A 224 6.80 -11.13 -6.17
C ALA A 224 8.13 -10.90 -6.93
N ASP A 225 8.09 -10.17 -8.04
CA ASP A 225 9.21 -9.98 -8.96
C ASP A 225 10.28 -8.99 -8.48
N THR A 226 10.12 -8.34 -7.32
CA THR A 226 11.15 -7.44 -6.79
C THR A 226 11.60 -7.88 -5.39
N ALA A 227 12.59 -8.78 -5.33
CA ALA A 227 13.20 -9.27 -4.10
C ALA A 227 13.69 -8.15 -3.14
N THR A 228 13.82 -6.91 -3.62
CA THR A 228 14.28 -5.75 -2.85
C THR A 228 13.22 -4.65 -2.67
N GLY A 229 12.06 -4.71 -3.34
CA GLY A 229 11.06 -3.62 -3.38
C GLY A 229 11.56 -2.29 -3.98
N ALA A 230 12.85 -2.18 -4.34
CA ALA A 230 13.48 -0.97 -4.82
C ALA A 230 12.93 -0.52 -6.17
N ASP A 231 12.60 -1.47 -7.05
CA ASP A 231 12.01 -1.17 -8.36
C ASP A 231 10.56 -0.70 -8.26
N GLU A 232 9.82 -1.14 -7.22
CA GLU A 232 8.49 -0.58 -6.95
C GLU A 232 8.58 0.87 -6.49
N ILE A 233 9.50 1.19 -5.56
CA ILE A 233 9.74 2.57 -5.10
C ILE A 233 10.11 3.48 -6.28
N ARG A 234 10.85 2.94 -7.26
CA ARG A 234 11.26 3.70 -8.46
C ARG A 234 10.11 4.03 -9.41
N SER A 235 8.95 3.37 -9.29
CA SER A 235 7.79 3.51 -10.19
C SER A 235 6.53 4.09 -9.51
N VAL A 236 6.68 4.66 -8.32
CA VAL A 236 5.57 5.23 -7.52
C VAL A 236 4.76 6.31 -8.26
N PHE A 237 5.41 7.29 -8.88
CA PHE A 237 4.76 8.37 -9.63
C PHE A 237 4.14 7.87 -10.93
N SER A 238 4.78 6.97 -11.68
CA SER A 238 4.15 6.39 -12.88
C SER A 238 2.91 5.57 -12.55
N ARG A 239 2.91 4.83 -11.44
CA ARG A 239 1.71 4.13 -10.91
C ARG A 239 0.63 5.11 -10.47
N GLN A 240 1.00 6.14 -9.73
CA GLN A 240 0.08 7.21 -9.30
C GLN A 240 -0.53 7.94 -10.50
N PHE A 241 0.26 8.21 -11.54
CA PHE A 241 -0.18 8.84 -12.77
C PHE A 241 -1.16 7.97 -13.55
N ARG A 242 -0.88 6.67 -13.69
CA ARG A 242 -1.81 5.72 -14.29
C ARG A 242 -3.14 5.66 -13.53
N GLN A 243 -3.08 5.60 -12.20
CA GLN A 243 -4.27 5.59 -11.35
C GLN A 243 -5.07 6.90 -11.47
N TRP A 244 -4.39 8.04 -11.60
CA TRP A 244 -5.04 9.33 -11.85
C TRP A 244 -5.82 9.31 -13.16
N TRP A 245 -5.26 8.78 -14.25
CA TRP A 245 -6.00 8.64 -15.52
C TRP A 245 -7.17 7.67 -15.42
N PHE A 246 -7.04 6.60 -14.63
CA PHE A 246 -8.16 5.71 -14.36
C PHE A 246 -9.30 6.45 -13.64
N PHE A 247 -8.97 7.26 -12.63
CA PHE A 247 -9.93 8.17 -11.99
C PHE A 247 -10.58 9.12 -13.00
N ARG A 248 -9.78 9.81 -13.81
CA ARG A 248 -10.27 10.76 -14.83
C ARG A 248 -11.27 10.10 -15.77
N LYS A 249 -10.95 8.93 -16.31
CA LYS A 249 -11.86 8.15 -17.16
C LYS A 249 -13.15 7.79 -16.40
N SER A 250 -13.04 7.37 -15.14
CA SER A 250 -14.19 7.10 -14.28
C SER A 250 -15.09 8.34 -14.11
N GLN A 251 -14.55 9.56 -13.97
CA GLN A 251 -15.34 10.77 -13.80
C GLN A 251 -16.33 10.95 -14.95
N TRP A 252 -15.87 10.81 -16.20
CA TRP A 252 -16.71 10.95 -17.39
C TRP A 252 -17.79 9.88 -17.47
N ILE A 253 -17.40 8.62 -17.25
CA ILE A 253 -18.31 7.47 -17.31
C ILE A 253 -19.45 7.61 -16.28
N ASN A 254 -19.12 8.01 -15.05
CA ASN A 254 -20.12 8.19 -13.98
C ASN A 254 -21.05 9.40 -14.19
N ARG A 255 -20.74 10.28 -15.14
CA ARG A 255 -21.62 11.37 -15.58
C ARG A 255 -22.53 10.98 -16.75
N GLY A 256 -22.41 9.76 -17.27
CA GLY A 256 -23.10 9.33 -18.49
C GLY A 256 -22.64 10.11 -19.72
N ILE A 257 -21.40 10.63 -19.69
CA ILE A 257 -20.77 11.25 -20.84
C ILE A 257 -19.90 10.16 -21.46
N ASP A 258 -20.29 9.69 -22.64
CA ASP A 258 -19.47 8.75 -23.41
C ASP A 258 -18.07 9.32 -23.62
N GLU A 259 -17.09 8.43 -23.78
CA GLU A 259 -15.66 8.77 -23.83
C GLU A 259 -15.41 10.04 -24.67
N SER A 260 -15.19 11.15 -23.97
CA SER A 260 -15.03 12.45 -24.62
C SER A 260 -13.73 12.43 -25.43
N GLU A 261 -13.83 12.68 -26.74
CA GLU A 261 -12.66 12.90 -27.60
C GLU A 261 -11.75 14.00 -27.04
N GLU A 262 -12.31 14.94 -26.26
CA GLU A 262 -11.56 15.97 -25.55
C GLU A 262 -10.65 15.37 -24.48
N GLU A 263 -11.18 14.53 -23.57
CA GLU A 263 -10.36 13.90 -22.52
C GLU A 263 -9.35 12.92 -23.12
N LEU A 264 -9.74 12.19 -24.17
CA LEU A 264 -8.82 11.33 -24.90
C LEU A 264 -7.66 12.12 -25.51
N SER A 265 -7.94 13.30 -26.09
CA SER A 265 -6.90 14.17 -26.63
C SER A 265 -5.99 14.72 -25.53
N VAL A 266 -6.54 15.10 -24.36
CA VAL A 266 -5.74 15.55 -23.21
C VAL A 266 -4.86 14.41 -22.69
N HIS A 267 -5.37 13.18 -22.65
CA HIS A 267 -4.60 11.99 -22.27
C HIS A 267 -3.43 11.74 -23.23
N VAL A 268 -3.70 11.66 -24.54
CA VAL A 268 -2.67 11.43 -25.57
C VAL A 268 -1.61 12.52 -25.52
N GLU A 269 -2.01 13.79 -25.41
CA GLU A 269 -1.06 14.91 -25.32
C GLU A 269 -0.24 14.87 -24.03
N SER A 270 -0.83 14.44 -22.92
CA SER A 270 -0.08 14.26 -21.67
C SER A 270 0.99 13.17 -21.80
N TYR A 271 0.69 12.07 -22.48
CA TYR A 271 1.65 11.00 -22.74
C TYR A 271 2.74 11.45 -23.72
N ARG A 272 2.37 12.22 -24.74
CA ARG A 272 3.29 12.84 -25.70
C ARG A 272 4.30 13.73 -24.99
N ARG A 273 3.84 14.69 -24.17
CA ARG A 273 4.72 15.60 -23.41
C ARG A 273 5.69 14.82 -22.52
N ARG A 274 5.20 13.81 -21.80
CA ARG A 274 6.04 12.96 -20.96
C ARG A 274 7.11 12.22 -21.75
N ALA A 275 6.76 11.67 -22.91
CA ALA A 275 7.73 10.99 -23.78
C ALA A 275 8.80 11.96 -24.30
N VAL A 276 8.43 13.20 -24.65
CA VAL A 276 9.39 14.25 -25.00
C VAL A 276 10.31 14.58 -23.82
N ASP A 277 9.74 14.82 -22.64
CA ASP A 277 10.48 15.18 -21.42
C ASP A 277 11.48 14.10 -20.97
N SER A 278 11.13 12.82 -21.17
CA SER A 278 12.01 11.69 -20.89
C SER A 278 13.04 11.43 -21.99
N GLY A 279 13.11 12.27 -23.02
CA GLY A 279 14.04 12.13 -24.16
C GLY A 279 13.66 11.06 -25.17
N ASN A 280 12.41 10.58 -25.14
CA ASN A 280 11.83 9.60 -26.06
C ASN A 280 11.00 10.28 -27.18
N GLU A 281 11.37 11.50 -27.58
CA GLU A 281 10.70 12.28 -28.64
C GLU A 281 10.62 11.51 -29.98
N ARG A 282 11.53 10.55 -30.21
CA ARG A 282 11.43 9.68 -31.38
C ARG A 282 10.10 8.91 -31.40
N LEU A 283 9.65 8.39 -30.26
CA LEU A 283 8.38 7.64 -30.16
C LEU A 283 7.20 8.52 -30.53
N THR A 284 7.20 9.80 -30.14
CA THR A 284 6.08 10.71 -30.42
C THR A 284 5.98 11.11 -31.89
N ARG A 285 7.01 10.82 -32.70
CA ARG A 285 7.02 11.06 -34.15
C ARG A 285 6.63 9.82 -34.95
N GLU A 286 6.44 8.68 -34.29
CA GLU A 286 6.01 7.45 -34.96
C GLU A 286 4.56 7.62 -35.44
N PRO A 287 4.22 7.23 -36.69
CA PRO A 287 2.89 7.46 -37.26
C PRO A 287 1.74 6.81 -36.46
N ASP A 288 2.05 5.80 -35.65
CA ASP A 288 1.11 5.03 -34.85
C ASP A 288 1.06 5.45 -33.38
N PHE A 289 1.83 6.44 -32.95
CA PHE A 289 1.84 6.89 -31.54
C PHE A 289 0.44 7.19 -31.01
N ASP A 290 -0.32 8.04 -31.72
CA ASP A 290 -1.69 8.40 -31.33
C ASP A 290 -2.61 7.19 -31.35
N TYR A 291 -2.40 6.25 -32.27
CA TYR A 291 -3.20 5.03 -32.35
C TYR A 291 -2.94 4.13 -31.13
N VAL A 292 -1.67 3.92 -30.76
CA VAL A 292 -1.27 3.12 -29.60
C VAL A 292 -1.78 3.74 -28.31
N GLU A 293 -1.60 5.05 -28.10
CA GLU A 293 -2.07 5.72 -26.88
C GLU A 293 -3.60 5.72 -26.78
N ARG A 294 -4.31 5.84 -27.91
CA ARG A 294 -5.77 5.69 -27.92
C ARG A 294 -6.20 4.26 -27.60
N ALA A 295 -5.45 3.24 -28.04
CA ALA A 295 -5.72 1.85 -27.68
C ALA A 295 -5.51 1.63 -26.18
N ILE A 296 -4.40 2.13 -25.62
CA ILE A 296 -4.12 2.11 -24.18
C ILE A 296 -5.26 2.78 -23.40
N TRP A 297 -5.72 3.95 -23.83
CA TRP A 297 -6.86 4.62 -23.20
C TRP A 297 -8.12 3.76 -23.20
N LYS A 298 -8.44 3.10 -24.32
CA LYS A 298 -9.60 2.20 -24.42
C LYS A 298 -9.49 1.02 -23.45
N ASP A 299 -8.29 0.50 -23.26
CA ASP A 299 -7.98 -0.60 -22.36
C ASP A 299 -7.99 -0.19 -20.87
N ILE A 300 -7.92 1.11 -20.55
CA ILE A 300 -8.18 1.57 -19.17
C ILE A 300 -9.59 1.13 -18.78
N PRO A 301 -9.77 0.41 -17.65
CA PRO A 301 -11.07 -0.13 -17.26
C PRO A 301 -12.15 0.95 -17.19
N LYS A 302 -13.37 0.59 -17.57
CA LYS A 302 -14.54 1.45 -17.43
C LYS A 302 -15.08 1.35 -16.01
N ALA A 303 -14.43 2.03 -15.06
CA ALA A 303 -14.84 2.07 -13.65
C ALA A 303 -16.14 2.86 -13.47
N ARG A 304 -17.28 2.17 -13.62
CA ARG A 304 -18.58 2.70 -13.25
C ARG A 304 -18.86 2.37 -11.79
N GLN A 305 -19.08 3.39 -10.98
CA GLN A 305 -19.31 3.26 -9.54
C GLN A 305 -20.76 2.90 -9.20
N LEU A 306 -21.66 2.98 -10.18
CA LEU A 306 -23.08 2.70 -10.07
C LEU A 306 -23.56 1.84 -11.26
N PRO A 307 -24.69 1.13 -11.14
CA PRO A 307 -25.29 0.43 -12.27
C PRO A 307 -25.59 1.34 -13.48
N ASP A 308 -25.73 0.73 -14.65
CA ASP A 308 -26.03 1.45 -15.88
C ASP A 308 -27.38 2.19 -15.83
N GLY A 309 -27.44 3.35 -16.48
CA GLY A 309 -28.65 4.18 -16.57
C GLY A 309 -28.93 5.04 -15.34
N GLN A 310 -28.09 4.99 -14.30
CA GLN A 310 -28.26 5.85 -13.12
C GLN A 310 -27.99 7.34 -13.46
N PRO A 311 -28.82 8.26 -12.94
CA PRO A 311 -28.64 9.69 -13.19
C PRO A 311 -27.42 10.23 -12.44
N PHE A 312 -26.86 11.34 -12.93
CA PHE A 312 -25.75 12.03 -12.27
C PHE A 312 -26.04 12.43 -10.80
N SER A 313 -27.31 12.66 -10.44
CA SER A 313 -27.71 12.90 -9.05
C SER A 313 -27.47 11.71 -8.14
N ALA A 314 -27.68 10.47 -8.63
CA ALA A 314 -27.38 9.25 -7.89
C ALA A 314 -25.86 9.11 -7.69
N TYR A 315 -25.07 9.41 -8.72
CA TYR A 315 -23.61 9.45 -8.59
C TYR A 315 -23.15 10.45 -7.52
N ARG A 316 -23.71 11.67 -7.53
CA ARG A 316 -23.41 12.66 -6.49
C ARG A 316 -23.76 12.16 -5.09
N ALA A 317 -24.94 11.57 -4.91
CA ALA A 317 -25.35 11.02 -3.62
C ALA A 317 -24.41 9.90 -3.14
N ALA A 318 -23.93 9.05 -4.04
CA ALA A 318 -22.96 8.00 -3.71
C ALA A 318 -21.61 8.58 -3.26
N VAL A 319 -21.11 9.63 -3.94
CA VAL A 319 -19.88 10.33 -3.54
C VAL A 319 -20.07 10.99 -2.16
N GLU A 320 -21.18 11.69 -1.94
CA GLU A 320 -21.49 12.30 -0.64
C GLU A 320 -21.57 11.26 0.49
N PHE A 321 -22.21 10.12 0.23
CA PHE A 321 -22.31 9.03 1.18
C PHE A 321 -20.94 8.49 1.60
N ARG A 322 -20.05 8.22 0.64
CA ARG A 322 -18.69 7.72 0.92
C ARG A 322 -17.82 8.73 1.65
N LEU A 323 -18.06 10.03 1.45
CA LEU A 323 -17.29 11.10 2.09
C LEU A 323 -17.80 11.48 3.48
N LYS A 324 -19.06 11.17 3.81
CA LYS A 324 -19.71 11.49 5.09
C LYS A 324 -18.87 11.13 6.33
N PRO A 325 -18.21 9.94 6.42
CA PRO A 325 -17.43 9.57 7.60
C PRO A 325 -16.21 10.47 7.88
N TYR A 326 -15.69 11.20 6.88
CA TYR A 326 -14.47 12.00 7.03
C TYR A 326 -14.71 13.40 7.59
N GLY A 327 -15.96 13.87 7.65
CA GLY A 327 -16.33 15.10 8.35
C GLY A 327 -15.76 16.40 7.78
N PHE A 328 -15.51 16.47 6.46
CA PHE A 328 -15.04 17.70 5.82
C PHE A 328 -16.04 18.85 6.00
N LYS A 329 -15.54 20.06 6.28
CA LYS A 329 -16.37 21.23 6.57
C LYS A 329 -16.91 21.87 5.29
N ARG A 330 -16.12 21.85 4.22
CA ARG A 330 -16.52 22.40 2.93
C ARG A 330 -17.48 21.44 2.21
N ARG A 331 -18.63 21.95 1.79
CA ARG A 331 -19.64 21.19 1.02
C ARG A 331 -19.07 20.73 -0.33
N LEU A 332 -19.39 19.49 -0.71
CA LEU A 332 -19.10 18.93 -2.03
C LEU A 332 -19.95 19.63 -3.11
N GLN A 333 -19.33 20.02 -4.23
CA GLN A 333 -20.03 20.67 -5.35
C GLN A 333 -19.70 20.01 -6.70
N LEU A 334 -20.03 18.72 -6.86
CA LEU A 334 -19.77 18.01 -8.12
C LEU A 334 -20.47 18.68 -9.31
N ARG A 335 -19.69 18.97 -10.37
CA ARG A 335 -20.19 19.54 -11.62
C ARG A 335 -20.40 18.45 -12.67
N LYS A 336 -21.39 18.65 -13.54
CA LYS A 336 -21.69 17.72 -14.64
C LYS A 336 -20.55 17.66 -15.66
N ASN A 337 -19.82 18.76 -15.89
CA ASN A 337 -18.59 18.75 -16.66
C ASN A 337 -17.38 18.71 -15.69
N PRO A 338 -16.50 17.68 -15.74
CA PRO A 338 -15.33 17.59 -14.88
C PRO A 338 -14.39 18.80 -14.96
N HIS A 339 -14.27 19.44 -16.11
CA HIS A 339 -13.39 20.61 -16.30
C HIS A 339 -13.84 21.86 -15.54
N GLN A 340 -15.11 21.88 -15.09
CA GLN A 340 -15.67 23.00 -14.32
C GLN A 340 -15.52 22.80 -12.80
N GLN A 341 -14.94 21.68 -12.36
CA GLN A 341 -14.73 21.43 -10.94
C GLN A 341 -13.52 22.19 -10.42
N ASP A 342 -13.66 22.76 -9.22
CA ASP A 342 -12.50 23.28 -8.51
C ASP A 342 -11.59 22.14 -8.03
N ALA A 343 -10.32 22.46 -7.76
CA ALA A 343 -9.32 21.49 -7.33
C ALA A 343 -9.75 20.72 -6.06
N TRP A 344 -10.44 21.40 -5.14
CA TRP A 344 -10.98 20.80 -3.91
C TRP A 344 -12.02 19.71 -4.20
N THR A 345 -13.00 20.03 -5.02
CA THR A 345 -14.09 19.12 -5.38
C THR A 345 -13.54 17.96 -6.20
N ASN A 346 -12.59 18.22 -7.11
CA ASN A 346 -11.91 17.17 -7.88
C ASN A 346 -11.18 16.18 -6.96
N TRP A 347 -10.49 16.70 -5.93
CA TRP A 347 -9.82 15.87 -4.94
C TRP A 347 -10.78 15.03 -4.08
N LEU A 348 -11.89 15.61 -3.63
CA LEU A 348 -12.91 14.86 -2.90
C LEU A 348 -13.56 13.76 -3.75
N GLU A 349 -13.77 14.02 -5.04
CA GLU A 349 -14.23 12.99 -5.96
C GLU A 349 -13.20 11.87 -6.14
N TYR A 350 -11.91 12.22 -6.23
CA TYR A 350 -10.82 11.26 -6.27
C TYR A 350 -10.75 10.39 -5.00
N LEU A 351 -10.89 10.99 -3.81
CA LEU A 351 -10.98 10.23 -2.56
C LEU A 351 -12.18 9.26 -2.56
N SER A 352 -13.34 9.69 -3.05
CA SER A 352 -14.50 8.80 -3.18
C SER A 352 -14.25 7.66 -4.18
N PHE A 353 -13.53 7.92 -5.26
CA PHE A 353 -13.13 6.90 -6.23
C PHE A 353 -12.19 5.86 -5.60
N GLU A 354 -11.15 6.27 -4.89
CA GLU A 354 -10.25 5.35 -4.19
C GLU A 354 -11.00 4.56 -3.10
N LYS A 355 -11.98 5.17 -2.43
CA LYS A 355 -12.84 4.48 -1.47
C LYS A 355 -13.76 3.44 -2.15
N TRP A 356 -14.29 3.74 -3.32
CA TRP A 356 -15.08 2.79 -4.11
C TRP A 356 -14.22 1.59 -4.58
N ILE A 357 -12.99 1.83 -5.04
CA ILE A 357 -12.07 0.73 -5.37
C ILE A 357 -11.83 -0.14 -4.13
N LEU A 358 -11.60 0.47 -2.97
CA LEU A 358 -11.42 -0.28 -1.72
C LEU A 358 -12.62 -1.17 -1.39
N GLU A 359 -13.84 -0.66 -1.54
CA GLU A 359 -15.06 -1.44 -1.33
C GLU A 359 -15.11 -2.64 -2.28
N HIS A 360 -14.84 -2.42 -3.57
CA HIS A 360 -14.82 -3.48 -4.57
C HIS A 360 -13.77 -4.57 -4.31
N GLU A 361 -12.55 -4.18 -3.89
CA GLU A 361 -11.48 -5.11 -3.56
C GLU A 361 -11.81 -5.92 -2.29
N ILE A 362 -12.46 -5.31 -1.31
CA ILE A 362 -12.94 -6.01 -0.11
C ILE A 362 -14.00 -7.04 -0.49
N ASP A 363 -15.02 -6.63 -1.24
CA ASP A 363 -16.09 -7.53 -1.68
C ASP A 363 -15.53 -8.72 -2.49
N THR A 364 -14.52 -8.46 -3.33
CA THR A 364 -13.82 -9.50 -4.10
C THR A 364 -13.04 -10.43 -3.18
N ALA A 365 -12.29 -9.91 -2.21
CA ALA A 365 -11.53 -10.72 -1.26
C ALA A 365 -12.45 -11.62 -0.41
N ASP A 366 -13.56 -11.06 0.07
CA ASP A 366 -14.55 -11.77 0.87
C ASP A 366 -15.21 -12.89 0.05
N SER A 367 -15.50 -12.65 -1.24
CA SER A 367 -16.04 -13.69 -2.13
C SER A 367 -15.08 -14.87 -2.35
N LEU A 368 -13.76 -14.62 -2.33
CA LEU A 368 -12.71 -15.62 -2.52
C LEU A 368 -12.31 -16.32 -1.21
N GLU A 369 -12.73 -15.81 -0.06
CA GLU A 369 -12.33 -16.33 1.25
C GLU A 369 -12.79 -17.77 1.47
N SER A 370 -13.98 -18.13 1.00
CA SER A 370 -14.52 -19.49 1.14
C SER A 370 -13.70 -20.54 0.38
N GLU A 371 -13.20 -20.20 -0.82
CA GLU A 371 -12.31 -21.05 -1.63
C GLU A 371 -10.95 -21.18 -0.94
N PHE A 372 -10.38 -20.06 -0.47
CA PHE A 372 -9.14 -20.05 0.29
C PHE A 372 -9.19 -20.97 1.51
N LEU A 373 -10.24 -20.84 2.34
CA LEU A 373 -10.41 -21.65 3.54
C LEU A 373 -10.60 -23.13 3.21
N SER A 374 -11.25 -23.45 2.10
CA SER A 374 -11.41 -24.84 1.65
C SER A 374 -10.08 -25.45 1.21
N SER A 375 -9.30 -24.74 0.38
CA SER A 375 -7.96 -25.18 -0.03
C SER A 375 -7.01 -25.32 1.16
N TRP A 376 -7.10 -24.41 2.13
CA TRP A 376 -6.34 -24.50 3.38
C TRP A 376 -6.69 -25.75 4.19
N ARG A 377 -7.99 -26.06 4.36
CA ARG A 377 -8.43 -27.27 5.08
C ARG A 377 -7.91 -28.55 4.43
N LEU A 378 -7.88 -28.60 3.10
CA LEU A 378 -7.33 -29.75 2.36
C LEU A 378 -5.83 -29.93 2.64
N LEU A 379 -5.07 -28.84 2.60
CA LEU A 379 -3.64 -28.87 2.93
C LEU A 379 -3.40 -29.29 4.38
N ALA A 380 -4.16 -28.73 5.33
CA ALA A 380 -4.05 -29.06 6.74
C ALA A 380 -4.42 -30.53 7.04
N ALA A 381 -5.48 -31.05 6.42
CA ALA A 381 -5.86 -32.45 6.55
C ALA A 381 -4.75 -33.39 6.04
N ARG A 382 -4.07 -33.00 4.96
CA ARG A 382 -2.93 -33.75 4.41
C ARG A 382 -1.73 -33.73 5.36
N ASP A 383 -1.41 -32.58 5.95
CA ASP A 383 -0.32 -32.48 6.93
C ASP A 383 -0.59 -33.37 8.16
N MET A 384 -1.84 -33.36 8.65
CA MET A 384 -2.27 -34.24 9.75
C MET A 384 -2.18 -35.74 9.39
N GLU A 385 -2.48 -36.12 8.15
CA GLU A 385 -2.33 -37.50 7.65
C GLU A 385 -0.86 -37.94 7.67
N ILE A 386 0.06 -37.06 7.24
CA ILE A 386 1.51 -37.31 7.24
C ILE A 386 2.01 -37.51 8.68
N LEU A 387 1.63 -36.60 9.60
CA LEU A 387 2.01 -36.70 11.02
C LEU A 387 1.48 -37.98 11.66
N SER A 388 0.24 -38.38 11.37
CA SER A 388 -0.37 -39.61 11.89
C SER A 388 0.39 -40.86 11.41
N ARG A 389 0.81 -40.89 10.15
CA ARG A 389 1.62 -41.99 9.59
C ARG A 389 3.00 -42.06 10.22
N GLN A 390 3.67 -40.92 10.41
CA GLN A 390 4.98 -40.85 11.07
C GLN A 390 4.89 -41.40 12.50
N HIS A 391 3.86 -41.00 13.25
CA HIS A 391 3.64 -41.51 14.60
C HIS A 391 3.40 -43.03 14.62
N SER A 392 2.58 -43.54 13.70
CA SER A 392 2.33 -44.98 13.56
C SER A 392 3.59 -45.78 13.17
N ASN A 393 4.43 -45.22 12.30
CA ASN A 393 5.69 -45.85 11.90
C ASN A 393 6.68 -45.92 13.07
N ALA A 394 6.78 -44.85 13.86
CA ALA A 394 7.61 -44.80 15.06
C ALA A 394 7.18 -45.86 16.09
N MET A 395 5.88 -46.01 16.33
CA MET A 395 5.34 -47.02 17.26
C MET A 395 5.58 -48.46 16.81
N THR A 396 5.64 -48.72 15.50
CA THR A 396 5.85 -50.07 14.95
C THR A 396 7.31 -50.43 14.74
N GLY A 397 8.26 -49.56 15.15
CA GLY A 397 9.69 -49.78 14.96
C GLY A 397 10.13 -49.85 13.50
N ARG A 398 9.26 -49.44 12.56
CA ARG A 398 9.61 -49.38 11.14
C ARG A 398 10.40 -48.10 10.90
N PRO A 399 11.60 -48.18 10.30
CA PRO A 399 12.40 -47.00 10.03
C PRO A 399 11.60 -46.03 9.18
N ASP A 400 11.67 -44.75 9.54
CA ASP A 400 10.93 -43.63 8.96
C ASP A 400 11.42 -43.36 7.53
N ARG A 401 11.05 -44.24 6.60
CA ARG A 401 11.12 -43.96 5.18
C ARG A 401 9.83 -43.24 4.82
N ALA A 402 9.80 -41.92 5.05
CA ALA A 402 8.94 -41.06 4.26
C ALA A 402 9.14 -41.47 2.81
N THR A 403 8.11 -42.06 2.19
CA THR A 403 8.29 -42.54 0.83
C THR A 403 8.52 -41.32 -0.03
N LYS A 404 9.42 -41.41 -1.02
CA LYS A 404 9.58 -40.33 -2.01
C LYS A 404 8.22 -39.88 -2.56
N ALA A 405 7.28 -40.82 -2.68
CA ALA A 405 5.89 -40.55 -3.04
C ALA A 405 5.12 -39.65 -2.05
N ASP A 406 5.31 -39.80 -0.73
CA ASP A 406 4.69 -38.89 0.26
C ASP A 406 5.25 -37.47 0.14
N GLN A 407 6.55 -37.34 -0.09
CA GLN A 407 7.19 -36.04 -0.34
C GLN A 407 6.65 -35.41 -1.63
N ASP A 408 6.66 -36.14 -2.75
CA ASP A 408 6.17 -35.66 -4.04
C ASP A 408 4.68 -35.25 -3.94
N ALA A 409 3.87 -36.02 -3.22
CA ALA A 409 2.47 -35.68 -2.97
C ALA A 409 2.30 -34.43 -2.10
N ASN A 410 3.14 -34.23 -1.10
CA ASN A 410 3.11 -33.02 -0.27
C ASN A 410 3.55 -31.78 -1.05
N GLU A 411 4.63 -31.88 -1.83
CA GLU A 411 5.08 -30.82 -2.73
C GLU A 411 3.99 -30.44 -3.74
N THR A 412 3.31 -31.45 -4.30
CA THR A 412 2.16 -31.24 -5.19
C THR A 412 1.00 -30.55 -4.46
N ALA A 413 0.67 -30.95 -3.23
CA ALA A 413 -0.39 -30.32 -2.44
C ALA A 413 -0.08 -28.85 -2.11
N ILE A 414 1.17 -28.54 -1.72
CA ILE A 414 1.64 -27.17 -1.47
C ILE A 414 1.54 -26.34 -2.75
N HIS A 415 2.03 -26.87 -3.88
CA HIS A 415 1.96 -26.19 -5.16
C HIS A 415 0.51 -25.87 -5.55
N ASN A 416 -0.39 -26.85 -5.45
CA ASN A 416 -1.81 -26.67 -5.74
C ASN A 416 -2.45 -25.63 -4.81
N PHE A 417 -2.14 -25.67 -3.52
CA PHE A 417 -2.61 -24.67 -2.57
C PHE A 417 -2.12 -23.26 -2.95
N VAL A 418 -0.84 -23.09 -3.28
CA VAL A 418 -0.28 -21.79 -3.70
C VAL A 418 -1.00 -21.27 -4.94
N GLN A 419 -1.21 -22.11 -5.96
CA GLN A 419 -1.91 -21.72 -7.18
C GLN A 419 -3.38 -21.37 -6.94
N GLN A 420 -4.12 -22.21 -6.21
CA GLN A 420 -5.54 -22.00 -5.90
C GLN A 420 -5.77 -20.77 -5.03
N THR A 421 -4.84 -20.46 -4.13
CA THR A 421 -4.95 -19.31 -3.23
C THR A 421 -4.31 -18.03 -3.76
N LYS A 422 -3.66 -18.07 -4.94
CA LYS A 422 -2.95 -16.93 -5.53
C LYS A 422 -3.85 -15.71 -5.64
N ARG A 423 -5.02 -15.86 -6.26
CA ARG A 423 -5.97 -14.76 -6.48
C ARG A 423 -6.44 -14.13 -5.16
N TYR A 424 -6.78 -14.94 -4.16
CA TYR A 424 -7.19 -14.43 -2.84
C TYR A 424 -6.06 -13.61 -2.18
N LYS A 425 -4.81 -14.10 -2.24
CA LYS A 425 -3.65 -13.40 -1.68
C LYS A 425 -3.41 -12.07 -2.40
N GLU A 426 -3.43 -12.06 -3.73
CA GLU A 426 -3.30 -10.85 -4.55
C GLU A 426 -4.40 -9.82 -4.21
N THR A 427 -5.66 -10.25 -4.12
CA THR A 427 -6.76 -9.34 -3.75
C THR A 427 -6.62 -8.83 -2.32
N ARG A 428 -6.21 -9.68 -1.35
CA ARG A 428 -5.94 -9.23 0.03
C ARG A 428 -4.81 -8.19 0.09
N ALA A 429 -3.77 -8.38 -0.71
CA ALA A 429 -2.69 -7.39 -0.83
C ALA A 429 -3.19 -6.09 -1.49
N ALA A 430 -4.02 -6.19 -2.53
CA ALA A 430 -4.66 -5.02 -3.14
C ALA A 430 -5.50 -4.24 -2.12
N VAL A 431 -6.30 -4.91 -1.28
CA VAL A 431 -7.04 -4.29 -0.17
C VAL A 431 -6.09 -3.56 0.79
N PHE A 432 -4.97 -4.17 1.16
CA PHE A 432 -3.97 -3.55 2.04
C PHE A 432 -3.45 -2.24 1.46
N TYR A 433 -2.92 -2.25 0.23
CA TYR A 433 -2.38 -1.04 -0.40
C TYR A 433 -3.46 0.01 -0.67
N GLN A 434 -4.65 -0.43 -1.08
CA GLN A 434 -5.78 0.45 -1.33
C GLN A 434 -6.24 1.17 -0.04
N ARG A 435 -6.23 0.50 1.12
CA ARG A 435 -6.48 1.16 2.42
C ARG A 435 -5.47 2.28 2.67
N HIS A 436 -4.19 2.04 2.36
CA HIS A 436 -3.16 3.06 2.49
C HIS A 436 -3.37 4.22 1.50
N ARG A 437 -3.81 3.99 0.26
CA ARG A 437 -4.20 5.07 -0.68
C ARG A 437 -5.34 5.91 -0.14
N VAL A 438 -6.38 5.28 0.41
CA VAL A 438 -7.50 6.02 1.02
C VAL A 438 -7.00 6.86 2.20
N LYS A 439 -6.19 6.28 3.11
CA LYS A 439 -5.59 7.03 4.23
C LYS A 439 -4.78 8.24 3.73
N TRP A 440 -3.97 8.04 2.68
CA TRP A 440 -3.20 9.11 2.04
C TRP A 440 -4.10 10.20 1.44
N ALA A 441 -5.10 9.82 0.62
CA ALA A 441 -6.00 10.78 -0.02
C ALA A 441 -6.82 11.60 1.00
N VAL A 442 -7.21 10.99 2.13
CA VAL A 442 -7.84 11.70 3.27
C VAL A 442 -6.89 12.73 3.87
N ARG A 443 -5.63 12.37 4.09
CA ARG A 443 -4.61 13.30 4.62
C ARG A 443 -4.43 14.50 3.71
N GLU A 444 -4.25 14.27 2.41
CA GLU A 444 -4.10 15.33 1.42
C GLU A 444 -5.35 16.21 1.32
N ALA A 445 -6.54 15.63 1.45
CA ALA A 445 -7.79 16.40 1.49
C ALA A 445 -7.80 17.36 2.70
N ARG A 446 -7.36 16.91 3.88
CA ARG A 446 -7.28 17.78 5.06
C ARG A 446 -6.26 18.91 4.89
N LEU A 447 -5.14 18.64 4.22
CA LEU A 447 -4.14 19.66 3.89
C LEU A 447 -4.73 20.70 2.93
N LEU A 448 -5.36 20.26 1.85
CA LEU A 448 -6.06 21.13 0.90
C LEU A 448 -7.13 22.01 1.57
N GLU A 449 -7.97 21.44 2.43
CA GLU A 449 -8.99 22.20 3.16
C GLU A 449 -8.35 23.29 4.04
N SER A 450 -7.24 22.96 4.69
CA SER A 450 -6.49 23.89 5.55
C SER A 450 -5.81 25.00 4.75
N GLU A 451 -5.19 24.68 3.61
CA GLU A 451 -4.58 25.64 2.68
C GLU A 451 -5.61 26.64 2.16
N ILE A 452 -6.76 26.15 1.71
CA ILE A 452 -7.88 26.99 1.24
C ILE A 452 -8.37 27.91 2.36
N ALA A 453 -8.53 27.40 3.58
CA ALA A 453 -8.95 28.20 4.72
C ALA A 453 -7.93 29.31 5.06
N LYS A 454 -6.63 29.02 4.96
CA LYS A 454 -5.56 30.01 5.14
C LYS A 454 -5.60 31.09 4.05
N GLN A 455 -5.74 30.68 2.79
CA GLN A 455 -5.87 31.61 1.65
C GLN A 455 -7.09 32.53 1.79
N ALA A 456 -8.23 31.98 2.19
CA ALA A 456 -9.45 32.77 2.42
C ALA A 456 -9.25 33.83 3.52
N LYS A 457 -8.60 33.47 4.64
CA LYS A 457 -8.28 34.41 5.73
C LYS A 457 -7.29 35.49 5.27
N ALA A 458 -6.27 35.13 4.50
CA ALA A 458 -5.29 36.08 3.97
C ALA A 458 -5.96 37.07 3.00
N ALA A 459 -6.83 36.57 2.11
CA ALA A 459 -7.59 37.41 1.19
C ALA A 459 -8.51 38.40 1.93
N GLU A 460 -9.15 37.97 3.03
CA GLU A 460 -10.00 38.84 3.84
C GLU A 460 -9.19 39.92 4.58
N ARG A 461 -8.04 39.57 5.14
CA ARG A 461 -7.12 40.56 5.76
C ARG A 461 -6.68 41.62 4.74
N SER A 462 -6.26 41.20 3.55
CA SER A 462 -5.87 42.13 2.47
C SER A 462 -7.03 43.05 2.05
N ARG A 463 -8.28 42.54 2.03
CA ARG A 463 -9.47 43.36 1.73
C ARG A 463 -9.75 44.40 2.82
N LEU A 464 -9.58 44.04 4.09
CA LEU A 464 -9.77 44.94 5.22
C LEU A 464 -8.72 46.05 5.23
N GLU A 465 -7.45 45.72 4.98
CA GLU A 465 -6.34 46.68 4.87
C GLU A 465 -6.57 47.69 3.72
N LYS A 466 -7.01 47.21 2.54
CA LYS A 466 -7.36 48.09 1.42
C LYS A 466 -8.52 49.04 1.77
N ARG A 467 -9.49 48.57 2.56
CA ARG A 467 -10.63 49.39 3.01
C ARG A 467 -10.20 50.44 4.03
N SER A 468 -9.33 50.12 4.98
CA SER A 468 -8.80 51.10 5.94
C SER A 468 -7.95 52.16 5.25
N GLU A 469 -7.10 51.76 4.30
CA GLU A 469 -6.27 52.67 3.51
C GLU A 469 -7.13 53.63 2.66
N THR A 470 -8.18 53.12 2.01
CA THR A 470 -9.11 53.96 1.24
C THR A 470 -9.86 54.95 2.14
N ARG A 471 -10.23 54.56 3.37
CA ARG A 471 -10.85 55.46 4.34
C ARG A 471 -9.89 56.54 4.81
N LYS A 472 -8.62 56.20 5.06
CA LYS A 472 -7.58 57.16 5.43
C LYS A 472 -7.37 58.22 4.34
N ARG A 473 -7.25 57.81 3.08
CA ARG A 473 -7.10 58.72 1.93
C ARG A 473 -8.29 59.67 1.74
N ARG A 474 -9.52 59.18 1.99
CA ARG A 474 -10.71 60.04 1.93
C ARG A 474 -10.77 61.06 3.05
N HIS A 475 -10.20 60.74 4.22
CA HIS A 475 -10.09 61.69 5.31
C HIS A 475 -9.07 62.79 4.99
N GLU A 476 -7.89 62.40 4.49
CA GLU A 476 -6.82 63.32 4.08
C GLU A 476 -7.19 64.25 2.89
N GLN A 477 -8.21 63.91 2.10
CA GLN A 477 -8.71 64.77 1.00
C GLN A 477 -9.77 65.78 1.44
N ASN A 478 -10.36 65.60 2.63
CA ASN A 478 -11.43 66.45 3.15
C ASN A 478 -10.93 67.46 4.20
N ASP A 479 -9.68 67.32 4.64
CA ASP A 479 -8.95 68.27 5.48
C ASP A 479 -8.07 69.16 4.59
#